data_AF-A0ABD0NX08-F1
#
_entry.id   AF-A0ABD0NX08-F1
#
_cell.length_a   1.000
_cell.length_b   1.000
_cell.length_c   1.000
_cell.angle_alpha   90.00
_cell.angle_beta   90.00
_cell.angle_gamma   90.00
#
_symmetry.space_group_name_H-M   'P 1'
#
loop_
_entity.id
_entity.type
_entity.pdbx_description
1 polymer ?
#
loop_
_entity_poly.entity_id
_entity_poly.type
_entity_poly.pdbx_seq_one_letter_code
_entity_poly.pdbx_strand_id
1 'polypeptide(L)' 'PNYDFLYIYDGPDSNSPLIGSFQDSKLPERIESSSNTMYLAFRSDGSVSYTGFHLEYK' A
#
# COMPACT_ATOMS: atom_id res chain seq x y z
N PRO A 1 -14.64 11.88 1.92
CA PRO A 1 -14.17 10.67 2.64
C PRO A 1 -13.50 9.71 1.65
N ASN A 2 -12.22 9.42 1.83
CA ASN A 2 -11.54 8.39 1.04
C ASN A 2 -11.79 7.04 1.69
N TYR A 3 -12.31 6.11 0.90
CA TYR A 3 -12.69 4.77 1.34
C TYR A 3 -11.76 3.70 0.77
N ASP A 4 -10.89 4.09 -0.17
CA ASP A 4 -9.87 3.26 -0.79
C ASP A 4 -8.52 3.46 -0.13
N PHE A 5 -7.85 2.36 0.19
CA PHE A 5 -6.58 2.34 0.89
C PHE A 5 -5.63 1.32 0.29
N LEU A 6 -4.36 1.68 0.18
CA LEU A 6 -3.25 0.76 -0.04
C LEU A 6 -2.41 0.70 1.23
N TYR A 7 -2.26 -0.50 1.78
CA TYR A 7 -1.38 -0.80 2.90
C TYR A 7 -0.17 -1.59 2.43
N ILE A 8 1.00 -1.26 2.96
CA ILE A 8 2.28 -1.96 2.68
C ILE A 8 2.87 -2.41 4.01
N TYR A 9 3.18 -3.70 4.10
CA TYR A 9 3.71 -4.36 5.29
C TYR A 9 5.09 -4.96 5.02
N ASP A 10 5.99 -4.83 5.99
CA ASP A 10 7.37 -5.34 5.97
C ASP A 10 7.43 -6.80 6.40
N GLY A 11 7.02 -7.70 5.53
CA GLY A 11 7.03 -9.13 5.78
C GLY A 11 6.05 -9.90 4.89
N PRO A 12 5.78 -11.17 5.20
CA PRO A 12 5.04 -12.06 4.31
C PRO A 12 3.51 -11.85 4.31
N ASP A 13 2.93 -11.20 5.31
CA ASP A 13 1.48 -11.10 5.48
C ASP A 13 1.03 -9.84 6.25
N SER A 14 -0.29 -9.71 6.46
CA SER A 14 -0.90 -8.57 7.15
C SER A 14 -0.64 -8.49 8.66
N ASN A 15 0.00 -9.51 9.27
CA ASN A 15 0.45 -9.46 10.66
C ASN A 15 1.87 -8.87 10.78
N SER A 16 2.54 -8.64 9.65
CA SER A 16 3.86 -8.02 9.60
C SER A 16 3.78 -6.52 9.91
N PRO A 17 4.89 -5.83 10.23
CA PRO A 17 4.87 -4.40 10.52
C PRO A 17 4.33 -3.56 9.36
N LEU A 18 3.36 -2.67 9.62
CA LEU A 18 2.86 -1.73 8.60
C LEU A 18 3.89 -0.61 8.38
N ILE A 19 4.40 -0.49 7.15
CA ILE A 19 5.41 0.51 6.75
C ILE A 19 4.89 1.58 5.79
N GLY A 20 3.66 1.45 5.29
CA GLY A 20 3.02 2.48 4.47
C GLY A 20 1.51 2.37 4.44
N SER A 21 0.82 3.51 4.48
CA SER A 21 -0.62 3.61 4.27
C SER A 21 -0.93 4.80 3.35
N PHE A 22 -1.62 4.51 2.25
CA PHE A 22 -1.89 5.47 1.18
C PHE A 22 -3.38 5.53 0.87
N GLN A 23 -3.92 6.74 0.81
CA GLN A 23 -5.35 7.00 0.56
C GLN A 23 -5.55 8.21 -0.35
N ASP A 24 -4.49 8.82 -0.86
CA ASP A 24 -4.53 10.04 -1.66
C ASP A 24 -3.54 9.95 -2.83
N SER A 25 -3.50 11.01 -3.64
CA SER A 25 -2.63 11.12 -4.81
C SER A 25 -1.21 11.58 -4.45
N LYS A 26 -0.82 11.61 -3.17
CA LYS A 26 0.53 11.99 -2.77
C LYS A 26 1.48 10.81 -3.00
N LEU A 27 2.50 11.03 -3.82
CA LEU A 27 3.55 10.04 -4.00
C LEU A 27 4.32 9.84 -2.68
N PRO A 28 4.52 8.59 -2.24
CA PRO A 28 5.34 8.31 -1.08
C PRO A 28 6.83 8.56 -1.35
N GLU A 29 7.59 8.75 -0.28
CA GLU A 29 9.03 8.55 -0.33
C GLU A 29 9.35 7.08 -0.61
N ARG A 30 10.63 6.79 -0.89
CA ARG A 30 11.09 5.42 -1.13
C ARG A 30 10.76 4.53 0.08
N ILE A 31 10.10 3.42 -0.19
CA ILE A 31 9.78 2.39 0.80
C ILE A 31 10.78 1.25 0.63
N GLU A 32 11.41 0.84 1.71
CA GLU A 32 12.37 -0.26 1.73
C GLU A 32 11.95 -1.28 2.78
N SER A 33 11.94 -2.56 2.41
CA SER A 33 11.74 -3.65 3.35
C SER A 33 13.00 -3.90 4.17
N SER A 34 12.83 -4.38 5.41
CA SER A 34 13.96 -4.89 6.20
C SER A 34 14.41 -6.28 5.76
N SER A 35 13.60 -6.96 4.94
CA SER A 35 13.84 -8.32 4.44
C SER A 35 13.60 -8.45 2.94
N ASN A 36 13.54 -9.70 2.44
CA ASN A 36 13.21 -10.03 1.06
C ASN A 36 11.70 -10.24 0.81
N THR A 37 10.84 -9.88 1.77
CA THR A 37 9.39 -10.04 1.65
C THR A 37 8.65 -8.75 2.01
N MET A 38 7.63 -8.44 1.21
CA MET A 38 6.65 -7.39 1.48
C MET A 38 5.26 -7.90 1.14
N TYR A 39 4.27 -7.44 1.90
CA TYR A 39 2.87 -7.74 1.68
C TYR A 39 2.11 -6.45 1.38
N LEU A 40 1.35 -6.44 0.29
CA LEU A 40 0.57 -5.30 -0.17
C LEU A 40 -0.91 -5.65 -0.09
N ALA A 41 -1.71 -4.79 0.54
CA ALA A 41 -3.15 -4.96 0.65
C ALA A 41 -3.87 -3.71 0.14
N PHE A 42 -4.56 -3.84 -0.99
CA PHE A 42 -5.47 -2.81 -1.49
C PHE A 42 -6.90 -3.13 -1.04
N ARG A 43 -7.54 -2.17 -0.38
CA ARG A 43 -8.94 -2.26 0.04
C ARG A 43 -9.70 -1.12 -0.62
N SER A 44 -10.77 -1.47 -1.31
CA SER A 44 -11.68 -0.50 -1.93
C SER A 44 -13.12 -0.79 -1.51
N ASP A 45 -14.00 0.19 -1.66
CA ASP A 45 -15.44 0.02 -1.48
C ASP A 45 -16.19 0.00 -2.82
N GLY A 46 -17.52 -0.07 -2.78
CA GLY A 46 -18.35 -0.07 -3.99
C GLY A 46 -18.64 1.32 -4.56
N SER A 47 -17.91 2.36 -4.14
CA SER A 47 -18.20 3.76 -4.47
C SER A 47 -17.22 4.34 -5.51
N VAL A 48 -16.87 5.62 -5.42
CA VAL A 48 -16.09 6.37 -6.42
C VAL A 48 -14.70 5.76 -6.60
N SER A 49 -14.37 5.32 -7.81
CA SER A 49 -13.04 4.82 -8.17
C SER A 49 -12.20 5.86 -8.93
N TYR A 50 -10.88 5.85 -8.71
CA TYR A 50 -9.89 6.61 -9.50
C TYR A 50 -8.94 5.68 -10.26
N THR A 51 -7.90 6.23 -10.89
CA THR A 51 -6.95 5.50 -11.74
C THR A 51 -6.12 4.43 -11.02
N GLY A 52 -6.05 4.45 -9.69
CA GLY A 52 -5.32 3.48 -8.87
C GLY A 52 -3.86 3.84 -8.65
N PHE A 53 -3.01 2.82 -8.53
CA PHE A 53 -1.58 2.96 -8.25
C PHE A 53 -0.72 2.16 -9.23
N HIS A 54 0.53 2.59 -9.36
CA HIS A 54 1.58 1.88 -10.07
C HIS A 54 2.77 1.72 -9.13
N LEU A 55 3.40 0.55 -9.12
CA LEU A 55 4.57 0.28 -8.28
C LEU A 55 5.67 -0.36 -9.13
N GLU A 56 6.90 0.05 -8.86
CA GLU A 56 8.11 -0.59 -9.36
C GLU A 56 8.89 -1.13 -8.15
N TYR A 57 9.34 -2.38 -8.23
CA TYR A 57 10.11 -3.03 -7.17
C TYR A 57 11.44 -3.53 -7.73
N LYS A 58 12.47 -3.59 -6.87
CA LYS A 58 13.83 -4.02 -7.21
C LYS A 58 14.41 -4.85 -6.08
#